data_AF-A0A927T566-F1
#
_entry.id   AF-A0A927T566-F1
#
_cell.length_a   1.000
_cell.length_b   1.000
_cell.length_c   1.000
_cell.angle_alpha   90.00
_cell.angle_beta   90.00
_cell.angle_gamma   90.00
#
_symmetry.space_group_name_H-M   'P 1'
#
loop_
_entity.id
_entity.type
_entity.pdbx_description
1 polymer ?
#
loop_
_entity_poly.entity_id
_entity_poly.type
_entity_poly.pdbx_seq_one_letter_code
_entity_poly.pdbx_strand_id
1 'polypeptide(L)'
;MKKIRNYEIIKKHLQNISRFDTDAWVDNAQILFKEGKAPLNDLIADREDVYEYMLDHGVEKKMAFRIAEHVRKGKALSKGWNQDMIDAMNKVSIPEWYRKSCEKIRYLFPRAHAMSFIDCYCKDVV
;
A
#
# COMPACT_ATOMS: atom_id res chain seq x y z
N MET A 1 25.94 4.84 5.39
CA MET A 1 25.66 3.41 5.71
C MET A 1 24.27 3.12 6.32
N LYS A 2 23.68 3.97 7.18
CA LYS A 2 22.35 3.70 7.79
C LYS A 2 21.18 3.60 6.79
N LYS A 3 21.15 4.41 5.72
CA LYS A 3 20.08 4.38 4.69
C LYS A 3 19.99 3.04 3.92
N ILE A 4 21.13 2.40 3.65
CA ILE A 4 21.20 1.16 2.86
C ILE A 4 20.68 -0.03 3.69
N ARG A 5 20.98 -0.04 4.99
CA ARG A 5 20.52 -1.08 5.93
C ARG A 5 18.99 -1.05 6.11
N ASN A 6 18.38 0.15 6.11
CA ASN A 6 16.92 0.29 6.08
C ASN A 6 16.32 -0.22 4.77
N TYR A 7 16.93 0.09 3.62
CA TYR A 7 16.43 -0.41 2.33
C TYR A 7 16.45 -1.94 2.25
N GLU A 8 17.51 -2.61 2.70
CA GLU A 8 17.58 -4.08 2.71
C GLU A 8 16.54 -4.73 3.63
N ILE A 9 16.32 -4.17 4.83
CA ILE A 9 15.31 -4.65 5.78
C ILE A 9 13.90 -4.43 5.22
N ILE A 10 13.63 -3.24 4.67
CA ILE A 10 12.34 -2.88 4.07
C ILE A 10 12.09 -3.70 2.80
N LYS A 11 13.11 -3.90 1.96
CA LYS A 11 13.06 -4.77 0.80
C LYS A 11 12.78 -6.21 1.22
N LYS A 12 13.41 -6.73 2.28
CA LYS A 12 13.13 -8.08 2.80
C LYS A 12 11.72 -8.18 3.39
N HIS A 13 11.25 -7.14 4.09
CA HIS A 13 9.89 -7.04 4.62
C HIS A 13 8.84 -7.01 3.50
N LEU A 14 9.01 -6.11 2.52
CA LEU A 14 8.11 -5.93 1.38
C LEU A 14 8.22 -7.08 0.37
N GLN A 15 9.38 -7.74 0.23
CA GLN A 15 9.53 -8.96 -0.58
C GLN A 15 8.89 -10.18 0.08
N ASN A 16 8.95 -10.29 1.41
CA ASN A 16 8.27 -11.36 2.15
C ASN A 16 6.74 -11.19 2.14
N ILE A 17 6.26 -9.94 2.21
CA ILE A 17 4.84 -9.58 2.01
C ILE A 17 4.44 -9.78 0.53
N SER A 18 5.30 -9.39 -0.41
CA SER A 18 5.12 -9.58 -1.87
C SER A 18 5.04 -11.04 -2.30
N ARG A 19 5.42 -12.01 -1.47
CA ARG A 19 5.18 -13.44 -1.75
C ARG A 19 3.68 -13.78 -1.72
N PHE A 20 2.86 -12.91 -1.13
CA PHE A 20 1.40 -13.01 -1.04
C PHE A 20 0.66 -11.81 -1.67
N ASP A 21 1.32 -10.66 -1.82
CA ASP A 21 0.78 -9.48 -2.50
C ASP A 21 1.28 -9.38 -3.94
N THR A 22 0.39 -9.70 -4.89
CA THR A 22 0.66 -9.61 -6.33
C THR A 22 0.63 -8.14 -6.78
N ASP A 23 1.79 -7.61 -7.16
CA ASP A 23 2.03 -6.28 -7.78
C ASP A 23 1.93 -5.04 -6.87
N ALA A 24 1.92 -5.20 -5.55
CA ALA A 24 2.10 -4.06 -4.65
C ALA A 24 3.52 -3.49 -4.72
N TRP A 25 4.53 -4.37 -4.77
CA TRP A 25 5.95 -3.99 -4.77
C TRP A 25 6.58 -3.92 -6.16
N VAL A 26 6.57 -5.03 -6.89
CA VAL A 26 7.16 -5.15 -8.24
C VAL A 26 6.32 -4.33 -9.23
N ASP A 27 6.97 -3.53 -10.07
CA ASP A 27 6.35 -2.62 -11.07
C ASP A 27 5.40 -1.53 -10.54
N ASN A 28 5.41 -1.32 -9.23
CA ASN A 28 4.65 -0.27 -8.56
C ASN A 28 5.50 0.49 -7.52
N ALA A 29 5.46 0.11 -6.24
CA ALA A 29 6.17 0.81 -5.16
C ALA A 29 7.70 0.87 -5.38
N GLN A 30 8.30 -0.16 -5.99
CA GLN A 30 9.73 -0.15 -6.31
C GLN A 30 10.10 0.95 -7.31
N ILE A 31 9.26 1.19 -8.32
CA ILE A 31 9.49 2.23 -9.33
C ILE A 31 9.28 3.61 -8.69
N LEU A 32 8.20 3.80 -7.93
CA LEU A 32 7.92 5.05 -7.24
C LEU A 32 9.05 5.47 -6.28
N PHE A 33 9.63 4.50 -5.58
CA PHE A 33 10.79 4.74 -4.72
C PHE A 33 12.06 5.06 -5.51
N LYS A 34 12.35 4.32 -6.59
CA LYS A 34 13.53 4.57 -7.44
C LYS A 34 13.46 5.92 -8.16
N GLU A 35 12.27 6.33 -8.59
CA GLU A 35 12.01 7.61 -9.24
C GLU A 35 11.93 8.79 -8.26
N GLY A 36 11.95 8.53 -6.95
CA GLY A 36 11.86 9.56 -5.91
C GLY A 36 10.50 10.26 -5.84
N LYS A 37 9.45 9.65 -6.41
CA LYS A 37 8.09 10.22 -6.46
C LYS A 37 7.31 10.06 -5.16
N ALA A 38 7.68 9.09 -4.33
CA ALA A 38 7.08 8.85 -3.02
C ALA A 38 8.17 8.63 -1.96
N PRO A 39 8.08 9.26 -0.77
CA PRO A 39 8.92 8.90 0.36
C PRO A 39 8.56 7.49 0.86
N LEU A 40 9.50 6.85 1.56
CA LEU A 40 9.32 5.48 2.06
C LEU A 40 8.05 5.28 2.91
N ASN A 41 7.63 6.32 3.63
CA ASN A 41 6.47 6.26 4.51
C ASN A 41 5.13 6.30 3.76
N ASP A 42 5.12 6.75 2.50
CA ASP A 42 3.91 6.87 1.68
C ASP A 42 3.75 5.69 0.70
N LEU A 43 4.63 4.69 0.80
CA LEU A 43 4.55 3.49 0.01
C LEU A 43 3.49 2.56 0.59
N ILE A 44 2.64 2.04 -0.29
CA ILE A 44 1.56 1.11 0.09
C ILE A 44 2.17 -0.27 0.31
N ALA A 45 2.13 -0.76 1.55
CA ALA A 45 2.54 -2.13 1.91
C ALA A 45 1.35 -2.98 2.32
N ASP A 46 0.40 -2.40 3.05
CA ASP A 46 -0.79 -3.06 3.53
C ASP A 46 -2.06 -2.21 3.29
N ARG A 47 -3.22 -2.81 3.58
CA ARG A 47 -4.52 -2.11 3.43
C ARG A 47 -4.59 -0.89 4.36
N GLU A 48 -4.06 -1.01 5.57
CA GLU A 48 -4.15 0.02 6.59
C GLU A 48 -3.38 1.27 6.17
N ASP A 49 -2.28 1.13 5.43
CA ASP A 49 -1.56 2.27 4.84
C ASP A 49 -2.47 3.10 3.91
N VAL A 50 -3.28 2.44 3.07
CA VAL A 50 -4.24 3.15 2.20
C VAL A 50 -5.30 3.86 3.02
N TYR A 51 -5.76 3.23 4.10
CA TYR A 51 -6.76 3.81 4.99
C TYR A 51 -6.20 5.04 5.73
N GLU A 52 -5.02 4.91 6.35
CA GLU A 52 -4.33 5.97 7.07
C GLU A 52 -4.01 7.15 6.15
N TYR A 53 -3.49 6.87 4.95
CA TYR A 53 -3.23 7.92 3.95
C TYR A 53 -4.50 8.72 3.61
N MET A 54 -5.63 8.07 3.42
CA MET A 54 -6.90 8.75 3.13
C MET A 54 -7.40 9.58 4.32
N LEU A 55 -7.23 9.08 5.54
CA LEU A 55 -7.60 9.83 6.75
C LEU A 55 -6.74 11.07 6.96
N ASP A 56 -5.43 10.96 6.74
CA ASP A 56 -4.48 12.06 6.89
C ASP A 56 -4.77 13.20 5.91
N HIS A 57 -5.32 12.87 4.73
CA HIS A 57 -5.76 13.84 3.72
C HIS A 57 -7.20 14.35 3.96
N GLY A 58 -7.89 13.89 5.00
CA GLY A 58 -9.20 14.40 5.40
C GLY A 58 -10.41 13.70 4.76
N VAL A 59 -10.23 12.49 4.21
CA VAL A 59 -11.37 11.68 3.74
C VAL A 59 -12.17 11.13 4.91
N GLU A 60 -13.50 11.12 4.81
CA GLU A 60 -14.37 10.54 5.83
C GLU A 60 -14.03 9.06 6.09
N LYS A 61 -13.93 8.66 7.36
CA LYS A 61 -13.58 7.28 7.79
C LYS A 61 -14.33 6.19 7.03
N LYS A 62 -15.64 6.36 6.83
CA LYS A 62 -16.47 5.38 6.13
C LYS A 62 -16.06 5.25 4.65
N MET A 63 -15.75 6.37 4.00
CA MET A 63 -15.31 6.39 2.61
C MET A 63 -13.88 5.87 2.47
N ALA A 64 -12.97 6.28 3.35
CA ALA A 64 -11.60 5.79 3.41
C ALA A 64 -11.57 4.25 3.55
N PHE A 65 -12.40 3.68 4.42
CA PHE A 65 -12.50 2.22 4.58
C PHE A 65 -13.00 1.53 3.30
N ARG A 66 -14.01 2.11 2.64
CA ARG A 66 -14.52 1.58 1.36
C ARG A 66 -13.46 1.61 0.27
N ILE A 67 -12.68 2.68 0.19
CA ILE A 67 -11.55 2.84 -0.75
C ILE A 67 -10.48 1.79 -0.45
N ALA A 68 -10.04 1.70 0.81
CA ALA A 68 -9.01 0.74 1.21
C ALA A 68 -9.42 -0.72 0.92
N GLU A 69 -10.67 -1.11 1.19
CA GLU A 69 -11.18 -2.45 0.85
C GLU A 69 -11.34 -2.67 -0.67
N HIS A 70 -11.59 -1.61 -1.44
CA HIS A 70 -11.68 -1.68 -2.90
C HIS A 70 -10.30 -1.95 -3.52
N VAL A 71 -9.27 -1.25 -3.03
CA VAL A 71 -7.86 -1.47 -3.43
C VAL A 71 -7.39 -2.84 -2.96
N ARG A 72 -7.69 -3.23 -1.71
CA ARG A 72 -7.30 -4.53 -1.15
C ARG A 72 -7.76 -5.71 -2.00
N LYS A 73 -8.94 -5.60 -2.63
CA LYS A 73 -9.52 -6.67 -3.46
C LYS A 73 -9.17 -6.54 -4.95
N GLY A 74 -8.27 -5.62 -5.31
CA GLY A 74 -7.89 -5.35 -6.71
C GLY A 74 -9.05 -4.89 -7.59
N LYS A 75 -10.11 -4.36 -6.97
CA LYS A 75 -11.29 -3.92 -7.73
C LYS A 75 -11.00 -2.63 -8.50
N ALA A 76 -10.04 -1.84 -8.07
CA ALA A 76 -9.55 -0.68 -8.83
C ALA A 76 -8.99 -1.10 -10.19
N LEU A 77 -8.22 -2.19 -10.24
CA LEU A 77 -7.69 -2.76 -11.48
C LEU A 77 -8.80 -3.38 -12.35
N SER A 78 -9.64 -4.23 -11.75
CA SER A 78 -10.61 -5.05 -12.51
C SER A 78 -11.88 -4.31 -12.90
N LYS A 79 -12.38 -3.41 -12.05
CA LYS A 79 -13.68 -2.74 -12.22
C LYS A 79 -13.56 -1.22 -12.32
N GLY A 80 -12.35 -0.67 -12.18
CA GLY A 80 -12.14 0.77 -12.07
C GLY A 80 -12.63 1.33 -10.73
N TRP A 81 -12.70 2.65 -10.67
CA TRP A 81 -13.16 3.39 -9.51
C TRP A 81 -14.63 3.77 -9.63
N ASN A 82 -15.35 3.71 -8.52
CA ASN A 82 -16.69 4.29 -8.44
C ASN A 82 -16.58 5.82 -8.45
N GLN A 83 -17.57 6.50 -9.06
CA GLN A 83 -17.61 7.96 -9.13
C GLN A 83 -17.50 8.60 -7.73
N ASP A 84 -18.23 8.09 -6.74
CA ASP A 84 -18.16 8.57 -5.34
C ASP A 84 -16.74 8.53 -4.76
N MET A 85 -15.94 7.52 -5.12
CA MET A 85 -14.56 7.37 -4.64
C MET A 85 -13.63 8.35 -5.35
N ILE A 86 -13.82 8.55 -6.65
CA ILE A 86 -13.09 9.55 -7.43
C ILE A 86 -13.37 10.94 -6.87
N ASP A 87 -14.63 11.27 -6.63
CA ASP A 87 -15.03 12.57 -6.13
C ASP A 87 -14.47 12.81 -4.71
N ALA A 88 -14.46 11.77 -3.86
CA ALA A 88 -13.81 11.85 -2.55
C ALA A 88 -12.31 12.11 -2.66
N MET A 89 -11.59 11.38 -3.53
CA MET A 89 -10.14 11.56 -3.75
C MET A 89 -9.80 12.91 -4.41
N ASN A 90 -10.66 13.42 -5.30
CA ASN A 90 -10.46 14.71 -5.95
C ASN A 90 -10.67 15.87 -4.97
N LYS A 91 -11.67 15.76 -4.07
CA LYS A 91 -11.94 16.78 -3.03
C LYS A 91 -10.74 17.01 -2.12
N VAL A 92 -10.03 15.95 -1.77
CA VAL A 92 -8.84 16.01 -0.90
C VAL A 92 -7.53 16.15 -1.68
N SER A 93 -7.58 16.35 -3.00
CA SER A 93 -6.42 16.54 -3.88
C SER A 93 -5.36 15.43 -3.77
N ILE A 94 -5.81 14.17 -3.71
CA ILE A 94 -4.89 13.01 -3.71
C ILE A 94 -4.05 13.03 -5.00
N PRO A 95 -2.72 12.89 -4.90
CA PRO A 95 -1.86 12.88 -6.08
C PRO A 95 -2.21 11.76 -7.07
N GLU A 96 -2.13 12.07 -8.36
CA GLU A 96 -2.46 11.11 -9.42
C GLU A 96 -1.56 9.86 -9.39
N TRP A 97 -0.30 10.00 -8.96
CA TRP A 97 0.62 8.88 -8.83
C TRP A 97 0.11 7.85 -7.81
N TYR A 98 -0.55 8.30 -6.73
CA TYR A 98 -1.09 7.43 -5.69
C TYR A 98 -2.29 6.65 -6.22
N ARG A 99 -3.18 7.33 -6.95
CA ARG A 99 -4.32 6.69 -7.61
C ARG A 99 -3.86 5.63 -8.62
N LYS A 100 -2.87 5.95 -9.47
CA LYS A 100 -2.28 4.99 -10.41
C LYS A 100 -1.59 3.82 -9.70
N SER A 101 -0.99 4.07 -8.54
CA SER A 101 -0.41 3.01 -7.71
C SER A 101 -1.50 2.04 -7.23
N CYS A 102 -2.60 2.56 -6.69
CA CYS A 102 -3.75 1.77 -6.26
C CYS A 102 -4.41 0.95 -7.38
N GLU A 103 -4.41 1.46 -8.62
CA GLU A 103 -4.96 0.76 -9.79
C GLU A 103 -4.12 -0.44 -10.22
N LYS A 104 -2.83 -0.50 -9.88
CA LYS A 104 -1.95 -1.63 -10.23
C LYS A 104 -2.07 -2.80 -9.26
N ILE A 105 -2.57 -2.55 -8.05
CA ILE A 105 -2.56 -3.55 -6.98
C ILE A 105 -3.67 -4.58 -7.22
N ARG A 106 -3.32 -5.86 -7.29
CA ARG A 106 -4.31 -6.95 -7.40
C ARG A 106 -4.87 -7.38 -6.06
N TYR A 107 -4.04 -7.34 -5.02
CA TYR A 107 -4.42 -7.70 -3.67
C TYR A 107 -3.49 -7.02 -2.66
N LEU A 108 -4.05 -6.61 -1.51
CA LEU A 108 -3.27 -6.19 -0.34
C LEU A 108 -3.61 -7.08 0.84
N PHE A 109 -2.61 -7.32 1.67
CA PHE A 109 -2.80 -8.03 2.91
C PHE A 109 -3.20 -7.09 4.06
N PRO A 110 -4.05 -7.52 4.99
CA PRO A 110 -4.24 -6.82 6.27
C PRO A 110 -2.98 -6.89 7.14
N ARG A 111 -2.65 -5.79 7.82
CA ARG A 111 -1.44 -5.65 8.65
C ARG A 111 -1.29 -6.74 9.73
N ALA A 112 -2.41 -7.14 10.35
CA ALA A 112 -2.41 -8.17 11.39
C ALA A 112 -1.88 -9.52 10.90
N HIS A 113 -2.21 -9.89 9.67
CA HIS A 113 -1.72 -11.14 9.13
C HIS A 113 -0.24 -11.02 8.72
N ALA A 114 0.21 -9.85 8.21
CA ALA A 114 1.63 -9.62 7.92
C ALA A 114 2.49 -9.74 9.20
N MET A 115 2.02 -9.18 10.32
CA MET A 115 2.67 -9.30 11.62
C MET A 115 2.80 -10.75 12.11
N SER A 116 1.76 -11.57 11.91
CA SER A 116 1.80 -12.98 12.34
C SER A 116 2.89 -13.79 11.64
N PHE A 117 3.17 -13.51 10.38
CA PHE A 117 4.29 -14.13 9.67
C PHE A 117 5.63 -13.71 10.24
N ILE A 118 5.78 -12.43 10.58
CA ILE A 118 7.02 -11.91 11.18
C ILE A 118 7.29 -12.56 12.54
N ASP A 119 6.28 -12.68 13.38
CA ASP A 119 6.39 -13.35 14.68
C ASP A 119 6.82 -14.83 14.52
N CYS A 120 6.25 -15.53 13.53
CA CYS A 120 6.62 -16.91 13.23
C CYS A 120 8.10 -17.02 12.79
N TYR A 121 8.57 -16.15 11.89
CA TYR A 121 9.96 -16.16 11.42
C TYR A 121 10.97 -15.68 12.46
N CYS A 122 10.57 -14.82 13.40
CA CYS A 122 11.46 -14.38 14.47
C CYS A 122 11.65 -15.44 15.57
N LYS A 123 10.68 -16.35 15.74
CA LYS A 123 10.78 -17.47 16.69
C LYS A 123 11.76 -18.55 16.25
N ASP A 124 12.04 -18.66 14.95
CA ASP A 124 12.99 -19.63 14.39
C ASP A 124 14.46 -19.16 14.44
N VAL A 125 14.73 -17.95 14.95
CA VAL A 125 16.08 -17.32 14.94
C VAL A 125 16.59 -17.03 16.37
N VAL A 126 15.97 -17.61 17.39
CA VAL A 126 16.42 -17.53 18.79
C VAL A 126 16.76 -18.91 19.32
#